data_AF-X1GN32-F1
#
_entry.id   AF-X1GN32-F1
#
_cell.length_a   1.000
_cell.length_b   1.000
_cell.length_c   1.000
_cell.angle_alpha   90.00
_cell.angle_beta   90.00
_cell.angle_gamma   90.00
#
_symmetry.space_group_name_H-M   'P 1'
#
loop_
_entity.id
_entity.type
_entity.pdbx_description
1 polymer ?
#
loop_
_entity_poly.entity_id
_entity_poly.type
_entity_poly.pdbx_seq_one_letter_code
_entity_poly.pdbx_strand_id
1 'polypeptide(L)' 'RIDNLKEVYDLGYEEYFYGEGVTIIEWAEKIRRLLPKEVLIINLEIVDENRRKIEFIPKGKHYQKIVKTLMRNAKRVNT' A
#
# COMPACT_ATOMS: atom_id res chain seq x y z
N ARG A 1 -8.10 -9.37 13.86
CA ARG A 1 -8.45 -8.20 13.02
C ARG A 1 -8.00 -6.98 13.81
N ILE A 2 -7.19 -6.10 13.23
CA ILE A 2 -6.72 -4.91 13.96
C ILE A 2 -7.85 -3.88 13.94
N ASP A 3 -8.37 -3.55 15.12
CA ASP A 3 -9.51 -2.64 15.24
C ASP A 3 -9.14 -1.24 15.73
N ASN A 4 -7.94 -1.06 16.30
CA ASN A 4 -7.48 0.24 16.78
C ASN A 4 -5.95 0.35 16.82
N LEU A 5 -5.44 1.57 17.01
CA LEU A 5 -4.00 1.89 17.07
C LEU A 5 -3.27 1.14 18.20
N LYS A 6 -3.92 0.84 19.33
CA LYS A 6 -3.27 0.22 20.49
C LYS A 6 -2.80 -1.20 20.19
N GLU A 7 -3.60 -1.98 19.49
CA GLU A 7 -3.23 -3.34 19.05
C GLU A 7 -1.99 -3.34 18.16
N VAL A 8 -1.82 -2.31 17.32
CA VAL A 8 -0.65 -2.17 16.43
C VAL A 8 0.62 -1.89 17.22
N TYR A 9 0.52 -1.04 18.25
CA TYR A 9 1.63 -0.80 19.17
C TYR A 9 2.01 -2.06 19.94
N ASP A 10 1.01 -2.77 20.49
CA ASP A 10 1.22 -4.00 21.28
C ASP A 10 1.83 -5.14 20.42
N LEU A 11 1.64 -5.11 19.10
CA LEU A 11 2.22 -6.06 18.13
C LEU A 11 3.68 -5.76 17.75
N GLY A 12 4.24 -4.62 18.16
CA GLY A 12 5.60 -4.25 17.76
C GLY A 12 5.70 -3.88 16.27
N TYR A 13 4.77 -3.07 15.76
CA TYR A 13 4.66 -2.73 14.33
C TYR A 13 5.93 -2.20 13.66
N GLU A 14 6.84 -1.61 14.44
CA GLU A 14 8.08 -1.02 13.92
C GLU A 14 8.96 -2.05 13.22
N GLU A 15 9.01 -3.29 13.71
CA GLU A 15 9.77 -4.39 13.07
C GLU A 15 9.21 -4.71 11.68
N TYR A 16 7.90 -4.58 11.50
CA TYR A 16 7.23 -4.78 10.21
C TYR A 16 7.42 -3.58 9.28
N PHE A 17 7.43 -2.35 9.79
CA PHE A 17 7.52 -1.15 8.95
C PHE A 17 8.95 -0.83 8.52
N TYR A 18 9.91 -1.13 9.39
CA TYR A 18 11.32 -0.78 9.21
C TYR A 18 12.24 -1.99 9.06
N GLY A 19 11.69 -3.21 9.04
CA GLY A 19 12.42 -4.41 8.67
C GLY A 19 12.77 -4.46 7.17
N GLU A 20 13.51 -5.49 6.77
CA GLU A 20 13.99 -5.65 5.39
C GLU A 20 12.92 -6.21 4.42
N GLY A 21 11.75 -6.59 4.93
CA GLY A 21 10.66 -7.19 4.16
C GLY A 21 9.72 -6.18 3.49
N VAL A 22 8.73 -6.71 2.78
CA VAL A 22 7.59 -5.93 2.27
C VAL A 22 6.39 -6.16 3.17
N THR A 23 5.83 -5.08 3.70
CA THR A 23 4.65 -5.12 4.57
C THR A 23 3.42 -4.63 3.81
N ILE A 24 2.37 -5.45 3.79
CA ILE A 24 1.06 -5.13 3.20
C ILE A 24 0.07 -4.97 4.35
N ILE A 25 -0.65 -3.84 4.34
CA ILE A 25 -1.60 -3.50 5.39
C ILE A 25 -2.96 -3.28 4.74
N GLU A 26 -3.91 -4.14 5.07
CA GLU A 26 -5.32 -3.92 4.74
C GLU A 26 -5.95 -2.94 5.74
N TRP A 27 -6.94 -2.16 5.29
CA TRP A 27 -7.64 -1.17 6.13
C TRP A 27 -6.67 -0.18 6.81
N ALA A 28 -5.63 0.23 6.08
CA ALA A 28 -4.54 1.10 6.57
C ALA A 28 -5.03 2.48 7.08
N GLU A 29 -6.23 2.90 6.70
CA GLU A 29 -6.90 4.09 7.21
C GLU A 29 -7.12 4.06 8.73
N LYS A 30 -7.30 2.86 9.33
CA LYS A 30 -7.41 2.69 10.79
C LYS A 30 -6.14 3.10 11.54
N ILE A 31 -5.00 3.08 10.85
CA ILE A 31 -3.67 3.30 11.44
C ILE A 31 -2.94 4.47 10.79
N ARG A 32 -3.67 5.37 10.13
CA ARG A 32 -3.11 6.45 9.29
C ARG A 32 -2.02 7.29 9.96
N ARG A 33 -2.07 7.43 11.29
CA ARG A 33 -1.08 8.18 12.08
C ARG A 33 0.27 7.47 12.24
N LEU A 34 0.30 6.16 12.04
CA LEU A 34 1.50 5.32 12.18
C LEU A 34 2.19 5.05 10.84
N LEU A 35 1.48 5.26 9.72
CA LEU A 35 2.03 4.97 8.40
C LEU A 35 3.34 5.73 8.17
N PRO A 36 4.35 5.09 7.57
CA PRO A 36 5.62 5.73 7.28
C PRO A 36 5.45 6.87 6.27
N LYS A 37 6.39 7.83 6.30
CA LYS A 37 6.40 8.97 5.36
C LYS A 37 6.51 8.53 3.90
N GLU A 38 7.26 7.46 3.65
CA GLU A 38 7.34 6.81 2.36
C GLU A 38 6.51 5.52 2.40
N VAL A 39 5.50 5.44 1.53
CA VAL A 39 4.54 4.33 1.46
C VAL A 39 3.89 4.32 0.08
N LEU A 40 3.49 3.15 -0.42
CA LEU A 40 2.61 3.02 -1.57
C LEU A 40 1.18 2.77 -1.08
N ILE A 41 0.30 3.76 -1.24
CA ILE A 41 -1.13 3.57 -0.97
C ILE A 41 -1.75 2.98 -2.24
N ILE A 42 -2.55 1.92 -2.06
CA ILE A 42 -3.30 1.27 -3.13
C ILE A 42 -4.77 1.33 -2.77
N ASN A 43 -5.56 2.02 -3.59
CA ASN A 43 -7.01 2.07 -3.44
C ASN A 43 -7.66 1.11 -4.45
N LEU A 44 -8.62 0.33 -3.99
CA LEU A 44 -9.44 -0.54 -4.84
C LEU A 44 -10.88 -0.04 -4.79
N GLU A 45 -11.41 0.33 -5.95
CA GLU A 45 -12.77 0.79 -6.14
C GLU A 45 -13.56 -0.23 -6.98
N ILE A 46 -14.77 -0.56 -6.55
CA ILE A 46 -15.69 -1.42 -7.30
C ILE A 46 -16.32 -0.58 -8.41
N VAL A 47 -16.08 -0.96 -9.67
CA VAL A 47 -16.68 -0.28 -10.83
C VAL A 47 -18.00 -0.96 -11.22
N ASP A 48 -17.99 -2.29 -11.27
CA ASP A 48 -19.18 -3.14 -11.43
C ASP A 48 -18.86 -4.58 -10.96
N GLU A 49 -19.70 -5.58 -11.28
CA GLU A 49 -19.51 -6.97 -10.87
C GLU A 49 -18.12 -7.52 -11.21
N ASN A 50 -17.62 -7.23 -12.42
CA ASN A 50 -16.41 -7.86 -12.97
C ASN A 50 -15.22 -6.89 -13.11
N ARG A 51 -15.42 -5.61 -12.82
CA ARG A 51 -14.36 -4.59 -12.93
C ARG A 51 -14.04 -3.96 -11.60
N ARG A 52 -12.74 -3.80 -11.37
CA ARG A 52 -12.19 -3.00 -10.26
C ARG A 52 -11.28 -1.94 -10.85
N LYS A 53 -11.31 -0.75 -10.25
CA LYS A 53 -10.33 0.30 -10.51
C LYS A 53 -9.30 0.26 -9.39
N ILE A 54 -8.04 0.13 -9.77
CA ILE A 54 -6.91 0.14 -8.84
C ILE A 54 -6.16 1.45 -9.05
N GLU A 55 -6.02 2.23 -7.99
CA GLU A 55 -5.27 3.47 -7.99
C GLU A 55 -4.04 3.33 -7.10
N PHE A 56 -2.88 3.67 -7.67
CA PHE A 56 -1.58 3.67 -6.98
C PHE A 56 -1.18 5.10 -6.63
N ILE A 57 -1.03 5.39 -5.35
CA ILE A 57 -0.62 6.71 -4.84
C ILE A 57 0.75 6.55 -4.15
N PRO A 58 1.86 6.65 -4.90
CA PRO A 58 3.20 6.52 -4.32
C PRO A 58 3.58 7.76 -3.52
N LYS A 59 4.07 7.56 -2.28
CA LYS A 59 4.71 8.58 -1.45
C LYS A 59 6.18 8.22 -1.28
N GLY A 60 7.09 9.13 -1.66
CA GLY A 60 8.53 8.86 -1.64
C GLY A 60 9.11 8.43 -3.00
N LYS A 61 10.40 8.68 -3.19
CA LYS A 61 11.08 8.46 -4.50
C LYS A 61 11.15 6.98 -4.87
N HIS A 62 11.31 6.11 -3.87
CA HIS A 62 11.36 4.67 -4.06
C HIS A 62 10.06 4.14 -4.69
N TYR A 63 8.92 4.46 -4.08
CA TYR A 63 7.61 4.01 -4.56
C TYR A 63 7.20 4.65 -5.90
N GLN A 64 7.60 5.90 -6.15
CA GLN A 64 7.42 6.54 -7.47
C GLN A 64 8.13 5.75 -8.59
N LYS A 65 9.37 5.28 -8.33
CA LYS A 65 10.13 4.47 -9.29
C LYS A 65 9.46 3.11 -9.52
N ILE A 66 8.94 2.47 -8.47
CA ILE A 66 8.19 1.22 -8.57
C ILE A 66 6.96 1.39 -9.46
N VAL A 67 6.09 2.35 -9.15
CA VAL A 67 4.86 2.59 -9.92
C VAL A 67 5.18 2.93 -11.38
N LYS A 68 6.19 3.76 -11.64
CA LYS A 68 6.63 4.04 -13.02
C LYS A 68 7.04 2.78 -13.78
N THR A 69 7.76 1.87 -13.13
CA THR A 69 8.23 0.62 -13.72
C THR A 69 7.06 -0.34 -13.97
N LEU A 70 6.16 -0.45 -12.99
CA LEU A 70 4.95 -1.25 -13.08
C LEU A 70 4.07 -0.79 -14.25
N MET A 71 3.79 0.51 -14.35
CA MET A 71 2.97 1.08 -15.43
C MET A 71 3.60 0.91 -16.81
N ARG A 72 4.93 0.95 -16.91
CA ARG A 72 5.63 0.66 -18.16
C ARG A 72 5.45 -0.80 -18.59
N ASN A 73 5.51 -1.73 -17.64
CA ASN A 73 5.36 -3.16 -17.92
C ASN A 73 3.90 -3.53 -18.24
N ALA A 74 2.93 -2.98 -17.52
CA ALA A 74 1.51 -3.20 -17.79
C ALA A 74 1.12 -2.79 -19.22
N LYS A 75 1.71 -1.72 -19.75
CA LYS A 75 1.49 -1.29 -21.15
C LYS A 75 2.03 -2.28 -22.19
N ARG A 76 3.04 -3.09 -21.84
CA ARG A 76 3.64 -4.08 -22.75
C ARG A 76 2.85 -5.39 -22.81
N VAL A 77 2.04 -5.68 -21.80
CA VAL A 77 1.23 -6.91 -21.74
C VAL A 77 -0.07 -6.76 -22.54
N ASN A 78 -0.48 -5.52 -22.84
CA ASN A 78 -1.66 -5.22 -23.67
C ASN A 78 -1.35 -5.00 -25.16
N THR A 79 -0.16 -5.41 -25.62
CA THR A 79 0.29 -5.45 -27.02
C THR A 79 0.68 -6.87 -27.37
#